data_AF-A0A7S6MIT7-F1
#
_entry.id   AF-A0A7S6MIT7-F1
#
_cell.length_a   1.000
_cell.length_b   1.000
_cell.length_c   1.000
_cell.angle_alpha   90.00
_cell.angle_beta   90.00
_cell.angle_gamma   90.00
#
_symmetry.space_group_name_H-M   'P 1'
#
loop_
_entity.id
_entity.type
_entity.pdbx_description
1 polymer ?
#
loop_
_entity_poly.entity_id
_entity_poly.type
_entity_poly.pdbx_seq_one_letter_code
_entity_poly.pdbx_strand_id
1 'polypeptide(L)'
;MSITVPLFGTMPNELTMTESEFNAAWYAALGNLNPYGSALNALGAQVEQYALDAEAAVAALPNAMWVSGTFADGDVRWSPTDHQDYRNKGSGSRTTDPALDPANWVPRIRTGNGGADTTSSAVDITLTSSSGRLQIIAMTAAGKKVIMPAASTLTKGTPVFVLKNAGTYRVSVHKNGGGFICYLLPGQVIALHCSDTGSSAGVWQASGAPVPDIYTGSNAEVLNAVDSRFVAVAMLGATQAICAFRNESTTYLNAVVLNYGSSSGSPAQVVADACKDISIAAQTGSQATVVYKKSTGETKAVVLDITTSTTFTPGTAKQIDATTGGSGTAVCAQSSTQLLAVYQGSSGTTPKMRVLDIVSSAVNESAEVAADGTNCAATHMRAGKVSSTKAVVAFRNNSGNRVQLRLQTITGSTPAPSGSVLDLSGMPGTSPALQFGLVVMSTTRAVVVTAVDRTYADLMISLVDISGSSPVLLRNKLIRVGANGSLDLDAAKLDANNLYATWTGGGSLGTDGMKIKITDDDQIIAGEIAEKIEEKIEASNNRVACAALDSAHVIEVCRNKDTYLSVKTVEIAA
;
A
#
# COMPACT_ATOMS: atom_id res chain seq x y z
N MET A 1 21.48 -24.07 -40.88
CA MET A 1 20.45 -25.08 -41.25
C MET A 1 19.11 -24.35 -41.37
N SER A 2 18.37 -24.52 -42.45
CA SER A 2 16.99 -24.02 -42.55
C SER A 2 16.02 -25.14 -42.18
N ILE A 3 15.17 -24.93 -41.17
CA ILE A 3 14.05 -25.84 -40.89
C ILE A 3 12.91 -25.41 -41.80
N THR A 4 12.60 -26.23 -42.80
CA THR A 4 11.40 -26.05 -43.62
C THR A 4 10.25 -26.78 -42.91
N VAL A 5 9.34 -26.01 -42.30
CA VAL A 5 8.11 -26.58 -41.74
C VAL A 5 7.20 -26.98 -42.91
N PRO A 6 6.76 -28.24 -43.03
CA PRO A 6 5.84 -28.62 -44.09
C PRO A 6 4.52 -27.90 -43.87
N LEU A 7 3.94 -27.36 -44.94
CA LEU A 7 2.54 -26.94 -44.91
C LEU A 7 1.68 -28.17 -44.63
N PHE A 8 0.80 -28.06 -43.62
CA PHE A 8 -0.18 -29.10 -43.33
C PHE A 8 -1.09 -29.27 -44.55
N GLY A 9 -0.90 -30.36 -45.29
CA GLY A 9 -1.65 -30.63 -46.52
C GLY A 9 -3.15 -30.80 -46.29
N THR A 10 -3.55 -31.25 -45.09
CA THR A 10 -4.94 -31.36 -44.65
C THR A 10 -4.99 -31.40 -43.11
N MET A 11 -5.61 -30.40 -42.50
CA MET A 11 -5.95 -30.45 -41.06
C MET A 11 -7.16 -31.37 -40.86
N PRO A 12 -7.24 -32.13 -39.75
CA PRO A 12 -8.44 -32.90 -39.42
C PRO A 12 -9.69 -32.02 -39.40
N ASN A 13 -10.79 -32.50 -39.96
CA ASN A 13 -12.03 -31.75 -40.08
C ASN A 13 -13.17 -32.50 -39.39
N GLU A 14 -13.69 -31.92 -38.31
CA GLU A 14 -14.79 -32.46 -37.50
C GLU A 14 -16.10 -32.61 -38.29
N LEU A 15 -16.25 -31.93 -39.44
CA LEU A 15 -17.43 -32.02 -40.29
C LEU A 15 -17.44 -33.24 -41.22
N THR A 16 -16.29 -33.90 -41.40
CA THR A 16 -16.12 -34.99 -42.38
C THR A 16 -15.58 -36.29 -41.78
N MET A 17 -15.33 -36.31 -40.47
CA MET A 17 -14.73 -37.45 -39.75
C MET A 17 -15.58 -37.79 -38.53
N THR A 18 -15.66 -39.07 -38.19
CA THR A 18 -16.18 -39.48 -36.88
C THR A 18 -15.19 -39.08 -35.77
N GLU A 19 -15.65 -39.00 -34.53
CA GLU A 19 -14.82 -38.61 -33.38
C GLU A 19 -13.55 -39.48 -33.22
N SER A 20 -13.68 -40.79 -33.48
CA SER A 20 -12.55 -41.73 -33.44
C SER A 20 -11.51 -41.44 -34.54
N GLU A 21 -11.98 -41.16 -35.76
CA GLU A 21 -11.13 -40.82 -36.92
C GLU A 21 -10.45 -39.46 -36.75
N PHE A 22 -11.17 -38.48 -36.19
CA PHE A 22 -10.63 -37.17 -35.87
C PHE A 22 -9.51 -37.26 -34.84
N ASN A 23 -9.74 -37.99 -33.74
CA ASN A 23 -8.72 -38.18 -32.70
C ASN A 23 -7.49 -38.92 -33.25
N ALA A 24 -7.68 -39.99 -34.04
CA ALA A 24 -6.57 -40.71 -34.66
C ALA A 24 -5.76 -39.84 -35.63
N ALA A 25 -6.43 -39.01 -36.44
CA ALA A 25 -5.78 -38.07 -37.35
C ALA A 25 -5.02 -36.96 -36.60
N TRP A 26 -5.55 -36.50 -35.47
CA TRP A 26 -4.90 -35.53 -34.60
C TRP A 26 -3.64 -36.10 -33.92
N TYR A 27 -3.70 -37.34 -33.42
CA TYR A 27 -2.53 -38.03 -32.88
C TYR A 27 -1.43 -38.23 -33.94
N ALA A 28 -1.80 -38.54 -35.19
CA ALA A 28 -0.85 -38.65 -36.29
C ALA A 28 -0.22 -37.28 -36.65
N ALA A 29 -1.02 -36.21 -36.67
CA ALA A 29 -0.53 -34.84 -36.91
C ALA A 29 0.42 -34.36 -35.80
N LEU A 30 0.11 -34.63 -34.54
CA LEU A 30 0.99 -34.37 -33.40
C LEU A 30 2.27 -35.22 -33.44
N GLY A 31 2.18 -36.48 -33.87
CA GLY A 31 3.34 -37.36 -34.08
C GLY A 31 4.33 -36.77 -35.09
N ASN A 32 3.82 -36.11 -36.13
CA ASN A 32 4.65 -35.40 -37.12
C ASN A 32 5.32 -34.14 -36.56
N LEU A 33 4.82 -33.55 -35.45
CA LEU A 33 5.42 -32.39 -34.80
C LEU A 33 6.60 -32.76 -33.87
N ASN A 34 6.61 -33.98 -33.34
CA ASN A 34 7.61 -34.44 -32.37
C ASN A 34 9.07 -34.38 -32.90
N PRO A 35 9.37 -34.75 -34.17
CA PRO A 35 10.69 -34.57 -34.76
C PRO A 35 11.15 -33.10 -34.85
N TYR A 36 10.23 -32.13 -34.97
CA TYR A 36 10.57 -30.71 -35.01
C TYR A 36 10.95 -30.17 -33.63
N GLY A 37 10.32 -30.65 -32.56
CA GLY A 37 10.74 -30.35 -31.20
C GLY A 37 12.18 -30.79 -30.95
N SER A 38 12.51 -32.01 -31.38
CA SER A 38 13.88 -32.54 -31.33
C SER A 38 14.85 -31.74 -32.22
N ALA A 39 14.44 -31.34 -33.42
CA ALA A 39 15.26 -30.53 -34.32
C ALA A 39 15.48 -29.09 -33.82
N LEU A 40 14.47 -28.47 -33.19
CA LEU A 40 14.57 -27.17 -32.52
C LEU A 40 15.50 -27.23 -31.32
N ASN A 41 15.41 -28.28 -30.51
CA ASN A 41 16.33 -28.50 -29.39
C ASN A 41 17.77 -28.71 -29.88
N ALA A 42 17.97 -29.45 -30.97
CA ALA A 42 19.28 -29.63 -31.59
C ALA A 42 19.82 -28.32 -32.20
N LEU A 43 18.96 -27.50 -32.81
CA LEU A 43 19.34 -26.17 -33.30
C LEU A 43 19.68 -25.22 -32.14
N GLY A 44 18.92 -25.27 -31.04
CA GLY A 44 19.21 -24.53 -29.81
C GLY A 44 20.58 -24.90 -29.24
N ALA A 45 20.88 -26.20 -29.12
CA ALA A 45 22.19 -26.69 -28.70
C ALA A 45 23.32 -26.27 -29.65
N GLN A 46 23.05 -26.22 -30.97
CA GLN A 46 24.05 -25.77 -31.95
C GLN A 46 24.27 -24.26 -31.90
N VAL A 47 23.23 -23.45 -31.66
CA VAL A 47 23.36 -22.00 -31.43
C VAL A 47 24.13 -21.73 -30.15
N GLU A 48 23.89 -22.52 -29.10
CA GLU A 48 24.65 -22.46 -27.85
C GLU A 48 26.11 -22.87 -28.07
N GLN A 49 26.38 -23.91 -28.86
CA GLN A 49 27.74 -24.27 -29.26
C GLN A 49 28.41 -23.18 -30.10
N TYR A 50 27.71 -22.54 -31.04
CA TYR A 50 28.27 -21.41 -31.80
C TYR A 50 28.51 -20.17 -30.92
N ALA A 51 27.69 -19.96 -29.90
CA ALA A 51 27.94 -18.92 -28.90
C ALA A 51 29.19 -19.24 -28.08
N LEU A 52 29.35 -20.49 -27.63
CA LEU A 52 30.55 -20.97 -26.92
C LEU A 52 31.81 -20.94 -27.81
N ASP A 53 31.70 -21.28 -29.09
CA ASP A 53 32.80 -21.23 -30.05
C ASP A 53 33.18 -19.78 -30.38
N ALA A 54 32.20 -18.87 -30.47
CA ALA A 54 32.45 -17.44 -30.60
C ALA A 54 33.09 -16.85 -29.33
N GLU A 55 32.65 -17.28 -28.14
CA GLU A 55 33.26 -16.93 -26.86
C GLU A 55 34.68 -17.48 -26.73
N ALA A 56 34.94 -18.71 -27.16
CA ALA A 56 36.26 -19.33 -27.20
C ALA A 56 37.18 -18.64 -28.22
N ALA A 57 36.66 -18.24 -29.38
CA ALA A 57 37.40 -17.47 -30.38
C ALA A 57 37.76 -16.05 -29.89
N VAL A 58 36.91 -15.44 -29.06
CA VAL A 58 37.19 -14.17 -28.39
C VAL A 58 38.16 -14.34 -27.22
N ALA A 59 38.07 -15.45 -26.48
CA ALA A 59 39.02 -15.81 -25.41
C ALA A 59 40.39 -16.24 -25.96
N ALA A 60 40.45 -16.68 -27.21
CA ALA A 60 41.69 -16.99 -27.92
C ALA A 60 42.42 -15.75 -28.47
N LEU A 61 41.83 -14.55 -28.35
CA LEU A 61 42.60 -13.31 -28.54
C LEU A 61 43.59 -13.19 -27.37
N PRO A 62 44.90 -13.07 -27.63
CA PRO A 62 45.90 -13.08 -26.57
C PRO A 62 45.73 -11.87 -25.66
N ASN A 63 45.11 -12.07 -24.49
CA ASN A 63 45.08 -11.10 -23.39
C ASN A 63 46.47 -11.02 -22.75
N ALA A 64 47.36 -10.25 -23.38
CA ALA A 64 48.65 -9.93 -22.78
C ALA A 64 48.44 -9.05 -21.54
N MET A 65 49.31 -9.23 -20.55
CA MET A 65 49.40 -8.32 -19.39
C MET A 65 49.58 -6.90 -19.90
N TRP A 66 48.90 -5.94 -19.28
CA TRP A 66 49.18 -4.55 -19.55
C TRP A 66 50.64 -4.23 -19.17
N VAL A 67 51.35 -3.59 -20.10
CA VAL A 67 52.68 -3.02 -19.91
C VAL A 67 52.69 -1.63 -20.54
N SER A 68 53.46 -0.69 -20.00
CA SER A 68 53.58 0.64 -20.61
C SER A 68 54.00 0.54 -22.08
N GLY A 69 53.27 1.19 -22.99
CA GLY A 69 53.50 1.05 -24.43
C GLY A 69 52.47 1.77 -25.30
N THR A 70 52.53 1.54 -26.61
CA THR A 70 51.55 2.07 -27.57
C THR A 70 50.47 1.03 -27.84
N PHE A 71 49.22 1.47 -27.78
CA PHE A 71 48.05 0.63 -27.97
C PHE A 71 47.18 1.21 -29.08
N ALA A 72 46.63 0.34 -29.92
CA ALA A 72 45.59 0.72 -30.87
C ALA A 72 44.26 0.94 -30.15
N ASP A 73 43.36 1.70 -30.76
CA ASP A 73 41.97 1.74 -30.31
C ASP A 73 41.36 0.33 -30.28
N GLY A 74 40.64 0.01 -29.21
CA GLY A 74 40.04 -1.31 -29.03
C GLY A 74 40.98 -2.41 -28.50
N ASP A 75 42.29 -2.16 -28.34
CA ASP A 75 43.21 -3.12 -27.73
C ASP A 75 42.75 -3.55 -26.34
N VAL A 76 42.86 -4.85 -26.05
CA VAL A 76 42.48 -5.44 -24.77
C VAL A 76 43.72 -5.89 -24.00
N ARG A 77 43.81 -5.52 -22.72
CA ARG A 77 44.87 -5.95 -21.79
C ARG A 77 44.29 -6.18 -20.40
N TRP A 78 44.90 -7.05 -19.61
CA TRP A 78 44.56 -7.20 -18.19
C TRP A 78 45.46 -6.32 -17.32
N SER A 79 44.88 -5.67 -16.31
CA SER A 79 45.62 -4.84 -15.36
C SER A 79 46.33 -5.72 -14.32
N PRO A 80 47.66 -5.59 -14.14
CA PRO A 80 48.37 -6.21 -13.02
C PRO A 80 47.98 -5.68 -11.64
N THR A 81 47.22 -4.58 -11.56
CA THR A 81 46.80 -3.98 -10.28
C THR A 81 45.57 -4.69 -9.71
N ASP A 82 44.56 -4.97 -10.54
CA ASP A 82 43.28 -5.55 -10.10
C ASP A 82 42.91 -6.88 -10.78
N HIS A 83 43.76 -7.34 -11.69
CA HIS A 83 43.58 -8.56 -12.49
C HIS A 83 42.30 -8.58 -13.34
N GLN A 84 41.77 -7.41 -13.72
CA GLN A 84 40.62 -7.29 -14.62
C GLN A 84 41.04 -6.93 -16.05
N ASP A 85 40.19 -7.26 -17.02
CA ASP A 85 40.37 -6.90 -18.43
C ASP A 85 39.89 -5.48 -18.71
N TYR A 86 40.62 -4.75 -19.54
CA TYR A 86 40.31 -3.39 -19.97
C TYR A 86 40.44 -3.24 -21.48
N ARG A 87 39.59 -2.41 -22.08
CA ARG A 87 39.65 -2.01 -23.49
C ARG A 87 40.15 -0.56 -23.59
N ASN A 88 41.13 -0.33 -24.47
CA ASN A 88 41.63 1.01 -24.78
C ASN A 88 40.59 1.80 -25.61
N LYS A 89 40.39 3.09 -25.29
CA LYS A 89 39.39 4.00 -25.89
C LYS A 89 39.89 4.79 -27.11
N GLY A 90 41.15 4.61 -27.49
CA GLY A 90 41.75 5.31 -28.63
C GLY A 90 43.22 4.96 -28.83
N SER A 91 43.74 5.15 -30.04
CA SER A 91 45.14 4.84 -30.35
C SER A 91 46.10 5.82 -29.67
N GLY A 92 47.20 5.32 -29.09
CA GLY A 92 48.22 6.18 -28.49
C GLY A 92 49.10 5.51 -27.44
N SER A 93 50.05 6.26 -26.90
CA SER A 93 50.92 5.79 -25.81
C SER A 93 50.15 5.77 -24.48
N ARG A 94 50.29 4.69 -23.73
CA ARG A 94 49.69 4.47 -22.40
C ARG A 94 50.79 4.08 -21.44
N THR A 95 51.04 4.95 -20.46
CA THR A 95 52.06 4.75 -19.41
C THR A 95 51.46 4.41 -18.05
N THR A 96 50.13 4.51 -17.93
CA THR A 96 49.39 4.30 -16.69
C THR A 96 48.56 3.02 -16.81
N ASP A 97 48.57 2.23 -15.74
CA ASP A 97 47.81 0.98 -15.62
C ASP A 97 46.31 1.23 -15.90
N PRO A 98 45.62 0.34 -16.64
CA PRO A 98 44.23 0.54 -17.03
C PRO A 98 43.26 0.73 -15.86
N ALA A 99 43.52 0.10 -14.70
CA ALA A 99 42.71 0.27 -13.50
C ALA A 99 42.83 1.67 -12.88
N LEU A 100 43.91 2.39 -13.21
CA LEU A 100 44.21 3.73 -12.73
C LEU A 100 44.08 4.81 -13.82
N ASP A 101 43.73 4.42 -15.05
CA ASP A 101 43.60 5.31 -16.22
C ASP A 101 42.20 5.25 -16.86
N PRO A 102 41.16 5.72 -16.15
CA PRO A 102 39.79 5.72 -16.66
C PRO A 102 39.59 6.68 -17.84
N ALA A 103 40.53 7.60 -18.10
CA ALA A 103 40.46 8.51 -19.24
C ALA A 103 40.68 7.77 -20.56
N ASN A 104 41.58 6.78 -20.58
CA ASN A 104 41.97 6.08 -21.79
C ASN A 104 41.54 4.61 -21.82
N TRP A 105 41.16 4.03 -20.68
CA TRP A 105 40.72 2.64 -20.60
C TRP A 105 39.28 2.57 -20.09
N VAL A 106 38.53 1.59 -20.60
CA VAL A 106 37.23 1.19 -20.05
C VAL A 106 37.36 -0.24 -19.54
N PRO A 107 36.96 -0.53 -18.29
CA PRO A 107 36.96 -1.90 -17.83
C PRO A 107 36.03 -2.73 -18.72
N ARG A 108 36.53 -3.85 -19.22
CA ARG A 108 35.66 -4.96 -19.63
C ARG A 108 35.25 -5.67 -18.35
N ILE A 109 34.42 -4.99 -17.56
CA ILE A 109 33.66 -5.65 -16.51
C ILE A 109 32.98 -6.82 -17.22
N ARG A 110 33.10 -8.02 -16.67
CA ARG A 110 32.18 -9.10 -16.99
C ARG A 110 30.77 -8.65 -16.62
N THR A 111 30.15 -7.83 -17.45
CA THR A 111 28.71 -7.92 -17.63
C THR A 111 28.50 -9.10 -18.56
N GLY A 112 28.78 -10.30 -18.03
CA GLY A 112 28.20 -11.50 -18.58
C GLY A 112 26.70 -11.31 -18.46
N ASN A 113 26.07 -10.98 -19.58
CA ASN A 113 24.63 -11.03 -19.77
C ASN A 113 24.22 -12.51 -19.66
N GLY A 114 24.09 -13.02 -18.43
CA GLY A 114 23.78 -14.43 -18.17
C GLY A 114 24.50 -14.92 -16.92
N GLY A 115 23.88 -15.83 -16.19
CA GLY A 115 24.38 -16.35 -14.92
C GLY A 115 23.22 -16.63 -13.96
N ALA A 116 23.32 -17.73 -13.23
CA ALA A 116 22.34 -18.15 -12.25
C ALA A 116 23.04 -18.43 -10.91
N ASP A 117 22.64 -17.72 -9.86
CA ASP A 117 23.08 -18.02 -8.50
C ASP A 117 21.98 -18.85 -7.82
N THR A 118 22.35 -20.00 -7.26
CA THR A 118 21.45 -20.79 -6.43
C THR A 118 21.90 -20.70 -4.98
N THR A 119 21.05 -20.13 -4.13
CA THR A 119 21.39 -19.86 -2.72
C THR A 119 20.33 -20.44 -1.79
N SER A 120 20.76 -21.17 -0.78
CA SER A 120 19.94 -21.55 0.38
C SER A 120 20.41 -20.77 1.59
N SER A 121 19.51 -20.13 2.33
CA SER A 121 19.88 -19.21 3.43
C SER A 121 18.86 -19.20 4.56
N ALA A 122 19.34 -19.10 5.81
CA ALA A 122 18.51 -18.84 7.00
C ALA A 122 18.49 -17.34 7.39
N VAL A 123 19.19 -16.49 6.64
CA VAL A 123 19.36 -15.06 6.87
C VAL A 123 19.04 -14.26 5.60
N ASP A 124 18.91 -12.94 5.74
CA ASP A 124 18.68 -12.06 4.61
C ASP A 124 19.80 -12.15 3.57
N ILE A 125 19.44 -12.02 2.29
CA ILE A 125 20.38 -12.02 1.17
C ILE A 125 20.49 -10.59 0.63
N THR A 126 21.70 -10.11 0.40
CA THR A 126 21.95 -8.84 -0.27
C THR A 126 22.60 -9.10 -1.61
N LEU A 127 21.93 -8.67 -2.69
CA LEU A 127 22.45 -8.75 -4.04
C LEU A 127 23.40 -7.59 -4.34
N THR A 128 24.32 -7.81 -5.26
CA THR A 128 25.29 -6.81 -5.73
C THR A 128 25.17 -6.63 -7.24
N SER A 129 25.81 -5.61 -7.80
CA SER A 129 25.87 -5.43 -9.26
C SER A 129 26.57 -6.59 -9.99
N SER A 130 27.34 -7.41 -9.26
CA SER A 130 27.99 -8.63 -9.78
C SER A 130 27.17 -9.91 -9.59
N SER A 131 26.03 -9.86 -8.89
CA SER A 131 25.17 -11.05 -8.71
C SER A 131 24.61 -11.52 -10.06
N GLY A 132 24.44 -12.83 -10.22
CA GLY A 132 23.84 -13.45 -11.40
C GLY A 132 22.45 -12.89 -11.71
N ARG A 133 22.07 -12.85 -12.99
CA ARG A 133 20.75 -12.31 -13.39
C ARG A 133 19.61 -13.18 -12.87
N LEU A 134 19.75 -14.49 -12.92
CA LEU A 134 18.81 -15.43 -12.30
C LEU A 134 19.26 -15.69 -10.86
N GLN A 135 18.37 -15.48 -9.90
CA GLN A 135 18.58 -15.81 -8.50
C GLN A 135 17.56 -16.88 -8.11
N ILE A 136 18.04 -18.10 -7.84
CA ILE A 136 17.24 -19.20 -7.32
C ILE A 136 17.45 -19.27 -5.82
N ILE A 137 16.44 -18.88 -5.05
CA ILE A 137 16.56 -18.63 -3.62
C ILE A 137 15.68 -19.62 -2.85
N ALA A 138 16.26 -20.31 -1.89
CA ALA A 138 15.55 -21.17 -0.96
C ALA A 138 15.80 -20.71 0.49
N MET A 139 14.89 -19.89 1.04
CA MET A 139 14.99 -19.52 2.45
C MET A 139 14.63 -20.72 3.34
N THR A 140 15.42 -20.96 4.39
CA THR A 140 15.21 -22.03 5.38
C THR A 140 14.56 -21.52 6.67
N ALA A 141 14.28 -20.22 6.75
CA ALA A 141 13.55 -19.59 7.85
C ALA A 141 12.51 -18.58 7.31
N ALA A 142 11.43 -18.38 8.06
CA ALA A 142 10.41 -17.38 7.73
C ALA A 142 10.90 -15.94 8.00
N GLY A 143 10.24 -14.97 7.36
CA GLY A 143 10.47 -13.54 7.61
C GLY A 143 11.79 -13.00 7.06
N LYS A 144 12.40 -13.68 6.09
CA LYS A 144 13.66 -13.27 5.45
C LYS A 144 13.41 -12.46 4.19
N LYS A 145 14.39 -11.62 3.86
CA LYS A 145 14.33 -10.74 2.69
C LYS A 145 15.51 -10.88 1.74
N VAL A 146 15.26 -10.47 0.50
CA VAL A 146 16.26 -10.24 -0.54
C VAL A 146 16.35 -8.75 -0.78
N ILE A 147 17.55 -8.20 -0.63
CA ILE A 147 17.84 -6.78 -0.80
C ILE A 147 18.49 -6.60 -2.17
N MET A 148 17.87 -5.79 -3.02
CA MET A 148 18.39 -5.44 -4.34
C MET A 148 19.71 -4.66 -4.22
N PRO A 149 20.60 -4.71 -5.21
CA PRO A 149 21.84 -3.94 -5.17
C PRO A 149 21.56 -2.43 -5.16
N ALA A 150 22.57 -1.66 -4.75
CA ALA A 150 22.54 -0.22 -4.92
C ALA A 150 22.31 0.14 -6.39
N ALA A 151 21.19 0.78 -6.72
CA ALA A 151 20.81 1.06 -8.10
C ALA A 151 21.85 1.94 -8.82
N SER A 152 22.56 2.80 -8.09
CA SER A 152 23.66 3.63 -8.61
C SER A 152 24.87 2.83 -9.11
N THR A 153 24.99 1.54 -8.79
CA THR A 153 26.03 0.65 -9.32
C THR A 153 25.58 -0.13 -10.55
N LEU A 154 24.33 0.07 -11.00
CA LEU A 154 23.74 -0.55 -12.19
C LEU A 154 23.84 0.38 -13.40
N THR A 155 24.00 -0.22 -14.58
CA THR A 155 23.97 0.52 -15.84
C THR A 155 22.51 0.89 -16.19
N LYS A 156 22.28 2.15 -16.55
CA LYS A 156 20.96 2.64 -16.98
C LYS A 156 20.48 1.82 -18.19
N GLY A 157 19.31 1.21 -18.08
CA GLY A 157 18.67 0.48 -19.19
C GLY A 157 18.81 -1.05 -19.17
N THR A 158 19.61 -1.66 -18.29
CA THR A 158 19.58 -3.11 -17.93
C THR A 158 20.61 -3.36 -16.82
N PRO A 159 20.21 -3.95 -15.68
CA PRO A 159 19.88 -5.38 -15.64
C PRO A 159 18.55 -5.72 -14.97
N VAL A 160 17.87 -6.70 -15.57
CA VAL A 160 16.71 -7.40 -15.00
C VAL A 160 17.23 -8.52 -14.10
N PHE A 161 16.88 -8.47 -12.82
CA PHE A 161 17.01 -9.64 -11.95
C PHE A 161 15.76 -10.51 -12.10
N VAL A 162 15.95 -11.79 -12.37
CA VAL A 162 14.90 -12.79 -12.35
C VAL A 162 15.03 -13.54 -11.04
N LEU A 163 14.04 -13.43 -10.16
CA LEU A 163 14.06 -14.12 -8.87
C LEU A 163 13.11 -15.32 -8.94
N LYS A 164 13.61 -16.50 -8.56
CA LYS A 164 12.81 -17.71 -8.32
C LYS A 164 12.89 -18.08 -6.84
N ASN A 165 11.74 -18.19 -6.18
CA ASN A 165 11.69 -18.77 -4.85
C ASN A 165 11.53 -20.29 -4.96
N ALA A 166 12.62 -21.02 -4.71
CA ALA A 166 12.64 -22.48 -4.66
C ALA A 166 12.40 -23.04 -3.24
N GLY A 167 12.25 -22.17 -2.24
CA GLY A 167 11.97 -22.55 -0.85
C GLY A 167 10.47 -22.71 -0.56
N THR A 168 10.17 -23.07 0.69
CA THR A 168 8.79 -23.25 1.20
C THR A 168 8.23 -21.99 1.86
N TYR A 169 9.08 -21.04 2.23
CA TYR A 169 8.68 -19.76 2.82
C TYR A 169 8.54 -18.69 1.76
N ARG A 170 7.55 -17.80 1.89
CA ARG A 170 7.52 -16.54 1.14
C ARG A 170 8.73 -15.68 1.54
N VAL A 171 9.24 -14.90 0.59
CA VAL A 171 10.41 -14.03 0.79
C VAL A 171 10.03 -12.60 0.42
N SER A 172 10.34 -11.61 1.25
CA SER A 172 10.12 -10.21 0.84
C SER A 172 11.29 -9.70 0.02
N VAL A 173 11.01 -8.88 -0.98
CA VAL A 173 12.01 -8.21 -1.80
C VAL A 173 12.03 -6.74 -1.42
N HIS A 174 13.22 -6.20 -1.15
CA HIS A 174 13.42 -4.82 -0.74
C HIS A 174 14.45 -4.14 -1.64
N LYS A 175 14.28 -2.85 -1.89
CA LYS A 175 15.33 -2.03 -2.52
C LYS A 175 16.49 -1.82 -1.56
N ASN A 176 17.65 -1.46 -2.11
CA ASN A 176 18.77 -1.00 -1.28
C ASN A 176 18.31 0.19 -0.41
N GLY A 177 18.64 0.17 0.88
CA GLY A 177 18.12 1.16 1.85
C GLY A 177 16.78 0.77 2.50
N GLY A 178 16.19 -0.37 2.13
CA GLY A 178 15.22 -1.08 2.97
C GLY A 178 13.74 -0.99 2.58
N GLY A 179 13.34 -0.19 1.59
CA GLY A 179 11.92 -0.10 1.21
C GLY A 179 11.40 -1.37 0.52
N PHE A 180 10.22 -1.83 0.91
CA PHE A 180 9.55 -3.00 0.33
C PHE A 180 9.18 -2.81 -1.15
N ILE A 181 9.30 -3.89 -1.93
CA ILE A 181 8.89 -3.97 -3.33
C ILE A 181 7.72 -4.95 -3.50
N CYS A 182 7.87 -6.19 -3.04
CA CYS A 182 6.83 -7.22 -3.11
C CYS A 182 7.19 -8.46 -2.30
N TYR A 183 6.23 -9.38 -2.14
CA TYR A 183 6.52 -10.76 -1.76
C TYR A 183 6.76 -11.65 -2.99
N LEU A 184 7.71 -12.57 -2.86
CA LEU A 184 7.92 -13.68 -3.77
C LEU A 184 7.44 -14.97 -3.11
N LEU A 185 6.35 -15.54 -3.62
CA LEU A 185 5.71 -16.73 -3.06
C LEU A 185 6.51 -18.02 -3.39
N PRO A 186 6.36 -19.09 -2.59
CA PRO A 186 6.98 -20.39 -2.88
C PRO A 186 6.69 -20.87 -4.31
N GLY A 187 7.72 -21.25 -5.05
CA GLY A 187 7.64 -21.69 -6.44
C GLY A 187 7.52 -20.56 -7.48
N GLN A 188 7.30 -19.32 -7.05
CA GLN A 188 7.06 -18.19 -7.96
C GLN A 188 8.36 -17.69 -8.61
N VAL A 189 8.21 -17.17 -9.84
CA VAL A 189 9.27 -16.49 -10.59
C VAL A 189 8.79 -15.09 -10.98
N ILE A 190 9.61 -14.07 -10.72
CA ILE A 190 9.35 -12.68 -11.10
C ILE A 190 10.58 -12.06 -11.76
N ALA A 191 10.35 -10.99 -12.52
CA ALA A 191 11.41 -10.14 -13.05
C ALA A 191 11.34 -8.75 -12.42
N LEU A 192 12.47 -8.27 -11.89
CA LEU A 192 12.64 -6.96 -11.29
C LEU A 192 13.43 -6.05 -12.21
N HIS A 193 12.86 -4.89 -12.49
CA HIS A 193 13.42 -3.86 -13.37
C HIS A 193 13.78 -2.63 -12.56
N CYS A 194 15.01 -2.13 -12.72
CA CYS A 194 15.41 -0.84 -12.16
C CYS A 194 15.25 0.24 -13.23
N SER A 195 14.24 1.12 -13.08
CA SER A 195 13.91 2.16 -14.05
C SER A 195 14.66 3.48 -13.80
N ASP A 196 15.09 3.72 -12.57
CA ASP A 196 15.89 4.89 -12.19
C ASP A 196 17.06 4.48 -11.29
N THR A 197 18.28 4.85 -11.70
CA THR A 197 19.56 4.58 -11.03
C THR A 197 20.19 5.84 -10.43
N GLY A 198 19.48 6.97 -10.42
CA GLY A 198 19.96 8.25 -9.88
C GLY A 198 20.19 8.29 -8.37
N SER A 199 19.70 7.28 -7.63
CA SER A 199 19.97 7.09 -6.20
C SER A 199 20.39 5.65 -5.91
N SER A 200 20.96 5.40 -4.74
CA SER A 200 21.31 4.04 -4.33
C SER A 200 20.08 3.15 -4.13
N ALA A 201 18.93 3.70 -3.74
CA ALA A 201 17.69 2.94 -3.64
C ALA A 201 17.09 2.61 -5.02
N GLY A 202 17.15 3.59 -5.93
CA GLY A 202 16.56 3.52 -7.26
C GLY A 202 15.03 3.38 -7.25
N VAL A 203 14.47 3.22 -8.45
CA VAL A 203 13.05 2.87 -8.66
C VAL A 203 12.98 1.47 -9.24
N TRP A 204 12.28 0.58 -8.56
CA TRP A 204 12.18 -0.84 -8.91
C TRP A 204 10.74 -1.22 -9.22
N GLN A 205 10.57 -2.06 -10.23
CA GLN A 205 9.26 -2.59 -10.62
C GLN A 205 9.32 -4.11 -10.80
N ALA A 206 8.39 -4.82 -10.17
CA ALA A 206 8.16 -6.24 -10.40
C ALA A 206 7.25 -6.46 -11.62
N SER A 207 7.51 -7.54 -12.35
CA SER A 207 6.74 -7.98 -13.51
C SER A 207 6.73 -9.51 -13.62
N GLY A 208 5.80 -10.03 -14.42
CA GLY A 208 5.56 -11.47 -14.54
C GLY A 208 4.30 -11.86 -13.80
N ALA A 209 4.40 -12.88 -12.93
CA ALA A 209 3.26 -13.32 -12.11
C ALA A 209 2.82 -12.22 -11.13
N PRO A 210 1.51 -12.12 -10.79
CA PRO A 210 1.02 -11.22 -9.75
C PRO A 210 1.75 -11.43 -8.43
N VAL A 211 2.12 -10.35 -7.75
CA VAL A 211 2.84 -10.39 -6.48
C VAL A 211 2.07 -9.65 -5.39
N PRO A 212 2.08 -10.14 -4.15
CA PRO A 212 1.55 -9.37 -3.03
C PRO A 212 2.37 -8.10 -2.79
N ASP A 213 1.69 -6.97 -2.65
CA ASP A 213 2.25 -5.61 -2.66
C ASP A 213 2.10 -4.88 -1.31
N ILE A 214 1.70 -5.61 -0.26
CA ILE A 214 1.67 -5.14 1.13
C ILE A 214 2.60 -5.99 1.98
N TYR A 215 3.49 -5.35 2.72
CA TYR A 215 4.41 -6.00 3.65
C TYR A 215 3.72 -6.26 5.00
N THR A 216 3.67 -7.53 5.41
CA THR A 216 3.07 -7.95 6.68
C THR A 216 4.10 -8.51 7.67
N GLY A 217 5.39 -8.35 7.38
CA GLY A 217 6.49 -8.85 8.22
C GLY A 217 6.87 -7.94 9.39
N SER A 218 6.30 -6.73 9.48
CA SER A 218 6.58 -5.78 10.57
C SER A 218 6.06 -6.31 11.91
N ASN A 219 6.84 -6.12 12.97
CA ASN A 219 6.38 -6.38 14.34
C ASN A 219 5.46 -5.25 14.81
N ALA A 220 4.39 -5.60 15.52
CA ALA A 220 3.56 -4.61 16.20
C ALA A 220 4.23 -4.12 17.48
N GLU A 221 4.12 -2.83 17.77
CA GLU A 221 4.42 -2.24 19.06
C GLU A 221 3.15 -2.28 19.92
N VAL A 222 3.23 -2.90 21.10
CA VAL A 222 2.13 -2.93 22.07
C VAL A 222 2.25 -1.71 22.99
N LEU A 223 1.25 -0.83 22.97
CA LEU A 223 1.32 0.49 23.60
C LEU A 223 0.76 0.52 25.02
N ASN A 224 -0.09 -0.44 25.38
CA ASN A 224 -0.63 -0.59 26.73
C ASN A 224 -0.92 -2.06 27.05
N ALA A 225 -1.42 -2.30 28.27
CA ALA A 225 -1.92 -3.61 28.69
C ALA A 225 -3.40 -3.52 29.12
N VAL A 226 -4.23 -2.83 28.32
CA VAL A 226 -5.65 -2.57 28.64
C VAL A 226 -6.53 -2.66 27.40
N ASP A 227 -7.76 -3.21 27.55
CA ASP A 227 -8.76 -3.21 26.48
C ASP A 227 -9.00 -1.77 25.96
N SER A 228 -8.83 -1.60 24.65
CA SER A 228 -8.86 -0.31 23.97
C SER A 228 -9.91 -0.32 22.85
N ARG A 229 -10.79 0.69 22.83
CA ARG A 229 -11.90 0.80 21.86
C ARG A 229 -12.04 2.21 21.31
N PHE A 230 -12.87 2.37 20.27
CA PHE A 230 -13.06 3.65 19.58
C PHE A 230 -11.72 4.25 19.14
N VAL A 231 -10.88 3.38 18.56
CA VAL A 231 -9.56 3.76 18.06
C VAL A 231 -9.75 4.74 16.90
N ALA A 232 -9.06 5.86 16.96
CA ALA A 232 -9.03 6.86 15.90
C ALA A 232 -7.60 7.41 15.79
N VAL A 233 -7.09 7.56 14.57
CA VAL A 233 -5.72 8.00 14.33
C VAL A 233 -5.70 9.16 13.33
N ALA A 234 -4.80 10.12 13.55
CA ALA A 234 -4.55 11.22 12.64
C ALA A 234 -3.06 11.41 12.41
N MET A 235 -2.70 11.76 11.16
CA MET A 235 -1.34 12.04 10.75
C MET A 235 -0.85 13.40 11.23
N LEU A 236 0.30 13.44 11.91
CA LEU A 236 0.99 14.69 12.26
C LEU A 236 2.01 15.07 11.16
N GLY A 237 2.68 14.08 10.59
CA GLY A 237 3.66 14.29 9.52
C GLY A 237 4.18 12.96 8.98
N ALA A 238 5.22 13.00 8.15
CA ALA A 238 5.75 11.81 7.45
C ALA A 238 6.28 10.70 8.37
N THR A 239 6.56 10.99 9.65
CA THR A 239 7.09 10.00 10.60
C THR A 239 6.28 9.89 11.89
N GLN A 240 5.17 10.61 12.00
CA GLN A 240 4.42 10.72 13.25
C GLN A 240 2.91 10.76 13.03
N ALA A 241 2.19 10.10 13.92
CA ALA A 241 0.75 10.18 14.04
C ALA A 241 0.35 10.32 15.51
N ILE A 242 -0.92 10.56 15.76
CA ILE A 242 -1.50 10.54 17.10
C ILE A 242 -2.76 9.69 17.10
N CYS A 243 -2.86 8.79 18.08
CA CYS A 243 -4.03 7.94 18.27
C CYS A 243 -4.78 8.37 19.52
N ALA A 244 -6.10 8.54 19.39
CA ALA A 244 -7.03 8.68 20.49
C ALA A 244 -7.89 7.42 20.61
N PHE A 245 -8.17 7.01 21.85
CA PHE A 245 -8.91 5.79 22.12
C PHE A 245 -9.57 5.85 23.50
N ARG A 246 -10.57 5.00 23.71
CA ARG A 246 -11.18 4.75 25.01
C ARG A 246 -10.39 3.65 25.72
N ASN A 247 -9.92 3.95 26.91
CA ASN A 247 -9.37 2.96 27.83
C ASN A 247 -10.53 2.26 28.56
N GLU A 248 -10.73 0.95 28.40
CA GLU A 248 -11.87 0.26 29.02
C GLU A 248 -11.69 -0.05 30.52
N SER A 249 -10.50 0.13 31.10
CA SER A 249 -10.33 0.04 32.56
C SER A 249 -10.91 1.26 33.27
N THR A 250 -10.80 2.45 32.69
CA THR A 250 -11.32 3.71 33.27
C THR A 250 -12.54 4.25 32.53
N THR A 251 -12.80 3.76 31.32
CA THR A 251 -13.73 4.28 30.31
C THR A 251 -13.37 5.66 29.73
N TYR A 252 -12.22 6.21 30.14
CA TYR A 252 -11.81 7.58 29.80
C TYR A 252 -11.13 7.70 28.45
N LEU A 253 -11.14 8.93 27.93
CA LEU A 253 -10.43 9.28 26.70
C LEU A 253 -8.93 9.36 26.98
N ASN A 254 -8.17 8.53 26.26
CA ASN A 254 -6.72 8.52 26.26
C ASN A 254 -6.18 8.81 24.86
N ALA A 255 -4.91 9.23 24.79
CA ALA A 255 -4.19 9.37 23.53
C ALA A 255 -2.72 8.98 23.67
N VAL A 256 -2.06 8.77 22.54
CA VAL A 256 -0.64 8.40 22.43
C VAL A 256 -0.06 8.92 21.11
N VAL A 257 1.16 9.47 21.16
CA VAL A 257 1.92 9.84 19.95
C VAL A 257 2.59 8.59 19.40
N LEU A 258 2.39 8.34 18.10
CA LEU A 258 2.89 7.18 17.38
C LEU A 258 4.05 7.59 16.49
N ASN A 259 5.13 6.82 16.51
CA ASN A 259 6.33 7.11 15.72
C ASN A 259 6.63 6.01 14.70
N TYR A 260 7.15 6.42 13.55
CA TYR A 260 7.78 5.53 12.57
C TYR A 260 9.31 5.68 12.64
N GLY A 261 10.02 4.56 12.65
CA GLY A 261 11.49 4.51 12.74
C GLY A 261 12.05 4.71 14.15
N SER A 262 11.20 4.92 15.16
CA SER A 262 11.56 5.00 16.58
C SER A 262 10.38 4.55 17.44
N SER A 263 10.60 4.33 18.75
CA SER A 263 9.52 3.93 19.68
C SER A 263 8.46 5.01 19.83
N SER A 264 7.21 4.60 20.00
CA SER A 264 6.09 5.49 20.28
C SER A 264 6.13 6.03 21.71
N GLY A 265 5.29 7.03 22.00
CA GLY A 265 5.10 7.54 23.36
C GLY A 265 4.33 6.56 24.26
N SER A 266 4.17 6.93 25.53
CA SER A 266 3.29 6.21 26.45
C SER A 266 1.87 6.78 26.41
N PRO A 267 0.82 5.93 26.45
CA PRO A 267 -0.55 6.43 26.52
C PRO A 267 -0.82 7.27 27.77
N ALA A 268 -1.47 8.41 27.58
CA ALA A 268 -1.84 9.34 28.64
C ALA A 268 -3.33 9.69 28.56
N GLN A 269 -3.93 9.96 29.71
CA GLN A 269 -5.31 10.42 29.78
C GLN A 269 -5.42 11.83 29.21
N VAL A 270 -6.38 12.04 28.31
CA VAL A 270 -6.74 13.36 27.77
C VAL A 270 -7.66 14.07 28.74
N VAL A 271 -8.74 13.41 29.14
CA VAL A 271 -9.76 13.90 30.07
C VAL A 271 -10.43 12.75 30.81
N ALA A 272 -10.90 13.00 32.03
CA ALA A 272 -11.64 12.03 32.86
C ALA A 272 -13.14 11.95 32.48
N ASP A 273 -13.44 11.96 31.18
CA ASP A 273 -14.79 11.76 30.67
C ASP A 273 -14.94 10.33 30.16
N ALA A 274 -15.90 9.59 30.71
CA ALA A 274 -16.33 8.32 30.12
C ALA A 274 -16.80 8.59 28.69
N CYS A 275 -16.14 8.02 27.69
CA CYS A 275 -16.32 8.43 26.29
C CYS A 275 -16.79 7.29 25.37
N LYS A 276 -17.20 7.65 24.17
CA LYS A 276 -17.52 6.79 23.02
C LYS A 276 -17.39 7.63 21.74
N ASP A 277 -17.49 6.99 20.58
CA ASP A 277 -17.52 7.64 19.26
C ASP A 277 -16.43 8.69 19.09
N ILE A 278 -15.17 8.26 19.13
CA ILE A 278 -14.00 9.13 19.06
C ILE A 278 -13.65 9.37 17.59
N SER A 279 -13.37 10.63 17.25
CA SER A 279 -12.74 11.02 16.00
C SER A 279 -11.62 12.02 16.28
N ILE A 280 -10.60 12.04 15.42
CA ILE A 280 -9.43 12.89 15.58
C ILE A 280 -9.00 13.41 14.21
N ALA A 281 -8.56 14.66 14.16
CA ALA A 281 -7.88 15.23 13.01
C ALA A 281 -6.71 16.09 13.48
N ALA A 282 -5.59 15.99 12.77
CA ALA A 282 -4.46 16.88 12.96
C ALA A 282 -4.63 18.12 12.07
N GLN A 283 -4.66 19.30 12.68
CA GLN A 283 -4.65 20.57 11.93
C GLN A 283 -3.22 20.99 11.57
N THR A 284 -2.22 20.57 12.36
CA THR A 284 -0.79 20.80 12.10
C THR A 284 0.04 19.62 12.60
N GLY A 285 1.34 19.60 12.30
CA GLY A 285 2.24 18.57 12.83
C GLY A 285 2.50 18.65 14.34
N SER A 286 2.10 19.75 14.99
CA SER A 286 2.22 19.93 16.44
C SER A 286 0.87 20.03 17.14
N GLN A 287 -0.24 19.81 16.43
CA GLN A 287 -1.56 20.03 17.01
C GLN A 287 -2.64 19.17 16.35
N ALA A 288 -3.40 18.47 17.19
CA ALA A 288 -4.57 17.70 16.79
C ALA A 288 -5.78 18.04 17.65
N THR A 289 -6.98 17.76 17.14
CA THR A 289 -8.23 17.96 17.86
C THR A 289 -9.02 16.67 17.89
N VAL A 290 -9.39 16.22 19.08
CA VAL A 290 -10.25 15.07 19.30
C VAL A 290 -11.67 15.54 19.51
N VAL A 291 -12.62 14.97 18.78
CA VAL A 291 -14.06 15.13 19.02
C VAL A 291 -14.61 13.78 19.48
N TYR A 292 -15.36 13.78 20.58
CA TYR A 292 -15.88 12.56 21.18
C TYR A 292 -17.27 12.78 21.78
N LYS A 293 -17.98 11.70 22.03
CA LYS A 293 -19.21 11.69 22.82
C LYS A 293 -18.88 11.26 24.25
N LYS A 294 -19.34 12.01 25.24
CA LYS A 294 -19.44 11.54 26.61
C LYS A 294 -20.50 10.45 26.71
N SER A 295 -20.36 9.53 27.65
CA SER A 295 -21.35 8.46 27.89
C SER A 295 -22.73 9.01 28.24
N THR A 296 -22.79 10.23 28.80
CA THR A 296 -24.02 10.99 29.08
C THR A 296 -24.64 11.66 27.86
N GLY A 297 -23.97 11.64 26.69
CA GLY A 297 -24.50 12.11 25.41
C GLY A 297 -23.95 13.45 24.92
N GLU A 298 -23.26 14.22 25.77
CA GLU A 298 -22.58 15.47 25.38
C GLU A 298 -21.52 15.22 24.31
N THR A 299 -21.46 16.08 23.31
CA THR A 299 -20.38 16.10 22.31
C THR A 299 -19.34 17.11 22.75
N LYS A 300 -18.10 16.65 22.86
CA LYS A 300 -16.99 17.48 23.31
C LYS A 300 -15.83 17.45 22.34
N ALA A 301 -15.06 18.53 22.35
CA ALA A 301 -13.81 18.66 21.62
C ALA A 301 -12.67 19.05 22.57
N VAL A 302 -11.47 18.50 22.33
CA VAL A 302 -10.23 18.85 23.05
C VAL A 302 -9.10 18.99 22.05
N VAL A 303 -8.32 20.06 22.16
CA VAL A 303 -7.07 20.22 21.43
C VAL A 303 -5.97 19.46 22.17
N LEU A 304 -5.13 18.74 21.43
CA LEU A 304 -3.91 18.11 21.91
C LEU A 304 -2.72 18.86 21.31
N ASP A 305 -1.90 19.46 22.17
CA ASP A 305 -0.66 20.10 21.76
C ASP A 305 0.48 19.09 21.84
N ILE A 306 1.10 18.76 20.72
CA ILE A 306 2.19 17.78 20.65
C ILE A 306 3.48 18.52 20.97
N THR A 307 4.05 18.21 22.13
CA THR A 307 5.18 18.94 22.73
C THR A 307 6.52 18.33 22.35
N THR A 308 6.57 17.01 22.15
CA THR A 308 7.76 16.26 21.72
C THR A 308 7.33 15.12 20.80
N SER A 309 8.29 14.31 20.33
CA SER A 309 7.95 13.12 19.56
C SER A 309 7.22 12.03 20.33
N THR A 310 7.12 12.13 21.66
CA THR A 310 6.52 11.08 22.51
C THR A 310 5.47 11.61 23.49
N THR A 311 5.24 12.92 23.55
CA THR A 311 4.36 13.54 24.55
C THR A 311 3.44 14.58 23.94
N PHE A 312 2.28 14.76 24.57
CA PHE A 312 1.32 15.81 24.26
C PHE A 312 0.77 16.42 25.55
N THR A 313 0.11 17.57 25.44
CA THR A 313 -0.61 18.23 26.52
C THR A 313 -2.03 18.53 26.06
N PRO A 314 -3.07 18.07 26.77
CA PRO A 314 -4.45 18.38 26.43
C PRO A 314 -4.81 19.81 26.84
N GLY A 315 -5.53 20.51 25.97
CA GLY A 315 -6.23 21.74 26.29
C GLY A 315 -7.49 21.50 27.13
N THR A 316 -8.32 22.53 27.29
CA THR A 316 -9.58 22.41 28.03
C THR A 316 -10.66 21.79 27.15
N ALA A 317 -11.33 20.74 27.63
CA ALA A 317 -12.45 20.15 26.94
C ALA A 317 -13.63 21.11 26.86
N LYS A 318 -14.18 21.25 25.66
CA LYS A 318 -15.30 22.15 25.34
C LYS A 318 -16.49 21.33 24.86
N GLN A 319 -17.65 21.52 25.45
CA GLN A 319 -18.91 21.00 24.90
C GLN A 319 -19.28 21.81 23.65
N ILE A 320 -19.56 21.12 22.54
CA ILE A 320 -19.81 21.74 21.24
C ILE A 320 -21.23 21.52 20.72
N ASP A 321 -22.01 20.60 21.29
CA ASP A 321 -23.41 20.42 20.90
C ASP A 321 -24.35 21.38 21.62
N ALA A 322 -25.44 21.77 20.95
CA ALA A 322 -26.52 22.53 21.59
C ALA A 322 -27.44 21.63 22.43
N THR A 323 -27.55 20.34 22.10
CA THR A 323 -28.41 19.37 22.78
C THR A 323 -27.69 18.03 22.96
N THR A 324 -27.74 17.49 24.18
CA THR A 324 -26.99 16.29 24.60
C THR A 324 -27.67 15.00 24.16
N GLY A 325 -26.99 14.12 23.44
CA GLY A 325 -27.40 12.75 23.09
C GLY A 325 -27.00 12.36 21.66
N GLY A 326 -27.65 11.35 21.09
CA GLY A 326 -27.22 10.73 19.84
C GLY A 326 -25.89 9.95 19.98
N SER A 327 -25.35 9.51 18.86
CA SER A 327 -24.01 8.89 18.77
C SER A 327 -23.32 9.28 17.46
N GLY A 328 -22.05 8.92 17.35
CA GLY A 328 -21.23 9.20 16.18
C GLY A 328 -20.62 10.60 16.19
N THR A 329 -19.34 10.66 15.84
CA THR A 329 -18.61 11.89 15.57
C THR A 329 -17.72 11.70 14.35
N ALA A 330 -17.41 12.81 13.69
CA ALA A 330 -16.34 12.91 12.70
C ALA A 330 -15.74 14.31 12.77
N VAL A 331 -14.46 14.42 12.43
CA VAL A 331 -13.77 15.70 12.35
C VAL A 331 -12.77 15.67 11.21
N CYS A 332 -12.64 16.79 10.50
CA CYS A 332 -11.57 16.98 9.53
C CYS A 332 -11.03 18.40 9.58
N ALA A 333 -9.71 18.54 9.55
CA ALA A 333 -9.05 19.84 9.49
C ALA A 333 -9.30 20.50 8.13
N GLN A 334 -9.67 21.79 8.13
CA GLN A 334 -9.89 22.63 6.94
C GLN A 334 -8.68 23.53 6.70
N SER A 335 -8.05 23.99 7.78
CA SER A 335 -6.79 24.74 7.81
C SER A 335 -6.00 24.38 9.07
N SER A 336 -4.91 25.10 9.33
CA SER A 336 -4.14 24.96 10.58
C SER A 336 -4.90 25.44 11.84
N THR A 337 -6.01 26.18 11.68
CA THR A 337 -6.77 26.76 12.79
C THR A 337 -8.27 26.48 12.72
N GLN A 338 -8.75 25.80 11.68
CA GLN A 338 -10.18 25.52 11.50
C GLN A 338 -10.40 24.04 11.20
N LEU A 339 -11.38 23.45 11.88
CA LEU A 339 -11.84 22.08 11.62
C LEU A 339 -13.35 22.07 11.38
N LEU A 340 -13.84 21.13 10.59
CA LEU A 340 -15.27 20.82 10.50
C LEU A 340 -15.56 19.62 11.39
N ALA A 341 -16.40 19.81 12.41
CA ALA A 341 -16.91 18.73 13.24
C ALA A 341 -18.33 18.35 12.79
N VAL A 342 -18.59 17.05 12.76
CA VAL A 342 -19.90 16.46 12.44
C VAL A 342 -20.27 15.50 13.56
N TYR A 343 -21.52 15.54 14.00
CA TYR A 343 -22.03 14.68 15.06
C TYR A 343 -23.54 14.58 14.97
N GLN A 344 -24.15 13.63 15.66
CA GLN A 344 -25.61 13.62 15.83
C GLN A 344 -25.99 14.29 17.15
N GLY A 345 -26.97 15.19 17.19
CA GLY A 345 -27.54 15.73 18.44
C GLY A 345 -28.67 14.85 18.99
N SER A 346 -29.22 15.15 20.16
CA SER A 346 -30.35 14.37 20.73
C SER A 346 -31.72 14.71 20.18
N SER A 347 -31.95 15.97 19.83
CA SER A 347 -33.29 16.48 19.48
C SER A 347 -33.65 16.27 18.00
N GLY A 348 -32.71 15.80 17.20
CA GLY A 348 -32.93 15.48 15.80
C GLY A 348 -32.09 14.29 15.45
N THR A 349 -32.74 13.25 14.94
CA THR A 349 -32.12 12.10 14.29
C THR A 349 -31.21 12.49 13.12
N THR A 350 -31.03 13.78 12.80
CA THR A 350 -30.27 14.30 11.68
C THR A 350 -28.82 14.65 12.06
N PRO A 351 -27.87 14.54 11.12
CA PRO A 351 -26.49 14.94 11.37
C PRO A 351 -26.37 16.46 11.50
N LYS A 352 -25.58 16.89 12.48
CA LYS A 352 -25.23 18.29 12.78
C LYS A 352 -23.77 18.53 12.45
N MET A 353 -23.42 19.79 12.26
CA MET A 353 -22.04 20.22 12.05
C MET A 353 -21.77 21.61 12.61
N ARG A 354 -20.49 21.86 12.89
CA ARG A 354 -19.93 23.15 13.30
C ARG A 354 -18.53 23.30 12.76
N VAL A 355 -18.11 24.55 12.52
CA VAL A 355 -16.68 24.86 12.41
C VAL A 355 -16.14 25.04 13.82
N LEU A 356 -14.97 24.45 14.08
CA LEU A 356 -14.20 24.62 15.30
C LEU A 356 -12.99 25.50 14.96
N ASP A 357 -12.99 26.72 15.48
CA ASP A 357 -11.87 27.65 15.40
C ASP A 357 -10.94 27.43 16.59
N ILE A 358 -9.70 27.06 16.28
CA ILE A 358 -8.66 26.76 17.26
C ILE A 358 -7.80 28.00 17.46
N VAL A 359 -7.78 28.49 18.69
CA VAL A 359 -6.93 29.60 19.13
C VAL A 359 -6.09 29.08 20.27
N SER A 360 -4.78 28.96 20.04
CA SER A 360 -3.88 28.17 20.90
C SER A 360 -4.48 26.79 21.18
N SER A 361 -4.70 26.42 22.45
CA SER A 361 -5.21 25.12 22.89
C SER A 361 -6.72 25.13 23.16
N ALA A 362 -7.41 26.21 22.79
CA ALA A 362 -8.84 26.40 23.05
C ALA A 362 -9.69 26.13 21.80
N VAL A 363 -10.84 25.49 22.01
CA VAL A 363 -11.87 25.28 20.98
C VAL A 363 -12.90 26.39 21.06
N ASN A 364 -13.14 27.07 19.93
CA ASN A 364 -14.27 27.98 19.76
C ASN A 364 -15.18 27.44 18.67
N GLU A 365 -16.42 27.08 19.02
CA GLU A 365 -17.40 26.53 18.09
C GLU A 365 -18.25 27.61 17.42
N SER A 366 -18.50 27.44 16.12
CA SER A 366 -19.50 28.22 15.40
C SER A 366 -20.93 27.91 15.85
N ALA A 367 -21.93 28.60 15.28
CA ALA A 367 -23.32 28.16 15.40
C ALA A 367 -23.52 26.73 14.85
N GLU A 368 -24.44 25.96 15.46
CA GLU A 368 -24.83 24.63 14.99
C GLU A 368 -25.68 24.72 13.72
N VAL A 369 -25.35 23.89 12.74
CA VAL A 369 -26.12 23.77 11.49
C VAL A 369 -26.40 22.29 11.22
N ALA A 370 -27.50 21.97 10.54
CA ALA A 370 -27.75 20.62 10.04
C ALA A 370 -26.79 20.31 8.87
N ALA A 371 -26.04 19.22 8.95
CA ALA A 371 -25.21 18.74 7.84
C ALA A 371 -26.05 18.13 6.71
N ASP A 372 -27.22 17.58 7.05
CA ASP A 372 -28.26 17.13 6.14
C ASP A 372 -29.61 17.03 6.89
N GLY A 373 -30.72 17.01 6.15
CA GLY A 373 -32.06 16.84 6.70
C GLY A 373 -32.49 15.39 6.93
N THR A 374 -31.71 14.42 6.47
CA THR A 374 -32.05 12.99 6.56
C THR A 374 -31.78 12.47 7.96
N ASN A 375 -32.72 11.69 8.48
CA ASN A 375 -32.53 10.94 9.70
C ASN A 375 -31.36 9.97 9.51
N CYS A 376 -30.30 10.12 10.29
CA CYS A 376 -29.14 9.26 10.31
C CYS A 376 -29.24 8.18 11.40
N ALA A 377 -28.79 6.97 11.06
CA ALA A 377 -28.41 5.99 12.06
C ALA A 377 -27.17 6.55 12.75
N ALA A 378 -27.28 6.72 14.06
CA ALA A 378 -26.37 7.45 14.94
C ALA A 378 -24.94 6.87 15.03
N THR A 379 -24.51 6.01 14.13
CA THR A 379 -23.24 5.28 14.26
C THR A 379 -22.43 5.45 13.01
N HIS A 380 -21.14 5.73 13.21
CA HIS A 380 -20.13 5.82 12.15
C HIS A 380 -20.39 6.98 11.19
N MET A 381 -19.79 8.13 11.49
CA MET A 381 -19.73 9.28 10.61
C MET A 381 -18.31 9.45 10.08
N ARG A 382 -18.16 10.08 8.91
CA ARG A 382 -16.86 10.49 8.38
C ARG A 382 -16.97 11.89 7.76
N ALA A 383 -15.89 12.64 7.85
CA ALA A 383 -15.76 13.94 7.21
C ALA A 383 -14.41 14.01 6.51
N GLY A 384 -14.37 14.56 5.31
CA GLY A 384 -13.16 14.69 4.50
C GLY A 384 -13.02 16.09 3.92
N LYS A 385 -11.83 16.67 4.01
CA LYS A 385 -11.51 17.96 3.40
C LYS A 385 -11.41 17.80 1.88
N VAL A 386 -12.13 18.63 1.12
CA VAL A 386 -12.03 18.72 -0.34
C VAL A 386 -11.18 19.93 -0.72
N SER A 387 -11.41 21.07 -0.08
CA SER A 387 -10.59 22.28 -0.12
C SER A 387 -10.67 22.99 1.24
N SER A 388 -10.08 24.17 1.42
CA SER A 388 -10.26 24.94 2.66
C SER A 388 -11.68 25.46 2.89
N THR A 389 -12.52 25.48 1.85
CA THR A 389 -13.90 26.01 1.88
C THR A 389 -14.93 24.94 1.53
N LYS A 390 -14.51 23.69 1.37
CA LYS A 390 -15.37 22.60 0.92
C LYS A 390 -14.99 21.30 1.62
N ALA A 391 -15.98 20.61 2.14
CA ALA A 391 -15.83 19.29 2.74
C ALA A 391 -16.88 18.32 2.19
N VAL A 392 -16.63 17.03 2.33
CA VAL A 392 -17.63 15.98 2.16
C VAL A 392 -17.91 15.34 3.51
N VAL A 393 -19.18 15.15 3.81
CA VAL A 393 -19.65 14.48 5.03
C VAL A 393 -20.37 13.22 4.61
N ALA A 394 -20.07 12.12 5.27
CA ALA A 394 -20.72 10.83 5.06
C ALA A 394 -21.29 10.30 6.37
N PHE A 395 -22.48 9.74 6.30
CA PHE A 395 -23.23 9.19 7.43
C PHE A 395 -24.17 8.09 6.94
N ARG A 396 -24.65 7.23 7.85
CA ARG A 396 -25.67 6.24 7.50
C ARG A 396 -27.07 6.82 7.71
N ASN A 397 -27.99 6.57 6.79
CA ASN A 397 -29.40 6.88 7.04
C ASN A 397 -30.01 5.94 8.09
N ASN A 398 -31.07 6.36 8.77
CA ASN A 398 -31.74 5.54 9.80
C ASN A 398 -32.65 4.46 9.18
N SER A 399 -33.06 4.67 7.92
CA SER A 399 -33.95 3.77 7.18
C SER A 399 -33.14 2.97 6.16
N GLY A 400 -32.66 1.80 6.57
CA GLY A 400 -31.90 0.88 5.72
C GLY A 400 -30.38 0.95 5.88
N ASN A 401 -29.86 1.76 6.81
CA ASN A 401 -28.44 1.89 7.15
C ASN A 401 -27.52 2.16 5.95
N ARG A 402 -28.02 2.87 4.93
CA ARG A 402 -27.29 3.17 3.71
C ARG A 402 -26.37 4.36 3.92
N VAL A 403 -25.16 4.27 3.38
CA VAL A 403 -24.21 5.39 3.42
C VAL A 403 -24.71 6.49 2.48
N GLN A 404 -24.80 7.70 3.03
CA GLN A 404 -25.17 8.92 2.33
C GLN A 404 -24.01 9.90 2.39
N LEU A 405 -23.82 10.65 1.31
CA LEU A 405 -22.78 11.67 1.20
C LEU A 405 -23.40 13.03 0.91
N ARG A 406 -22.87 14.07 1.54
CA ARG A 406 -23.29 15.46 1.32
C ARG A 406 -22.07 16.37 1.28
N LEU A 407 -22.01 17.24 0.28
CA LEU A 407 -21.01 18.30 0.22
C LEU A 407 -21.40 19.45 1.14
N GLN A 408 -20.41 20.03 1.79
CA GLN A 408 -20.54 21.18 2.68
C GLN A 408 -19.69 22.32 2.14
N THR A 409 -20.25 23.52 2.12
CA THR A 409 -19.52 24.77 1.87
C THR A 409 -19.19 25.41 3.20
N ILE A 410 -17.99 25.99 3.32
CA ILE A 410 -17.51 26.66 4.53
C ILE A 410 -17.10 28.08 4.16
N THR A 411 -17.80 29.05 4.74
CA THR A 411 -17.54 30.48 4.56
C THR A 411 -17.17 31.09 5.90
N GLY A 412 -15.89 31.39 6.10
CA GLY A 412 -15.36 31.75 7.43
C GLY A 412 -15.59 30.61 8.42
N SER A 413 -16.31 30.88 9.50
CA SER A 413 -16.69 29.88 10.51
C SER A 413 -18.11 29.35 10.33
N THR A 414 -18.76 29.55 9.17
CA THR A 414 -20.13 29.10 8.94
C THR A 414 -20.16 27.94 7.92
N PRO A 415 -20.50 26.72 8.35
CA PRO A 415 -20.70 25.60 7.44
C PRO A 415 -22.15 25.57 6.93
N ALA A 416 -22.37 25.12 5.69
CA ALA A 416 -23.70 24.93 5.11
C ALA A 416 -23.73 23.76 4.12
N PRO A 417 -24.81 22.95 4.08
CA PRO A 417 -24.95 21.90 3.08
C PRO A 417 -25.10 22.49 1.68
N SER A 418 -24.43 21.86 0.71
CA SER A 418 -24.46 22.21 -0.71
C SER A 418 -25.18 21.12 -1.52
N GLY A 419 -25.81 21.51 -2.63
CA GLY A 419 -26.42 20.60 -3.60
C GLY A 419 -27.47 19.66 -3.01
N SER A 420 -27.45 18.39 -3.42
CA SER A 420 -28.30 17.30 -2.97
C SER A 420 -27.46 16.21 -2.30
N VAL A 421 -28.07 15.43 -1.41
CA VAL A 421 -27.44 14.23 -0.84
C VAL A 421 -27.33 13.13 -1.89
N LEU A 422 -26.20 12.44 -1.92
CA LEU A 422 -26.04 11.18 -2.64
C LEU A 422 -26.36 10.03 -1.70
N ASP A 423 -27.39 9.24 -2.01
CA ASP A 423 -27.65 7.96 -1.35
C ASP A 423 -26.98 6.83 -2.15
N LEU A 424 -26.14 6.03 -1.50
CA LEU A 424 -25.57 4.82 -2.09
C LEU A 424 -26.61 3.68 -2.11
N SER A 425 -27.74 3.96 -2.77
CA SER A 425 -28.96 3.14 -2.79
C SER A 425 -28.81 1.78 -3.48
N GLY A 426 -27.75 1.61 -4.28
CA GLY A 426 -27.36 0.33 -4.89
C GLY A 426 -26.64 -0.65 -3.95
N MET A 427 -26.48 -0.31 -2.66
CA MET A 427 -25.90 -1.21 -1.67
C MET A 427 -26.79 -2.45 -1.47
N PRO A 428 -26.27 -3.68 -1.67
CA PRO A 428 -27.08 -4.89 -1.62
C PRO A 428 -27.39 -5.35 -0.18
N GLY A 429 -28.60 -5.87 0.00
CA GLY A 429 -29.08 -6.47 1.26
C GLY A 429 -29.35 -5.48 2.40
N THR A 430 -29.55 -6.02 3.61
CA THR A 430 -29.70 -5.21 4.83
C THR A 430 -28.35 -5.07 5.50
N SER A 431 -27.72 -3.91 5.37
CA SER A 431 -26.42 -3.67 6.03
C SER A 431 -26.60 -3.61 7.55
N PRO A 432 -25.80 -4.37 8.32
CA PRO A 432 -25.61 -4.07 9.73
C PRO A 432 -25.01 -2.65 9.87
N ALA A 433 -25.26 -2.00 11.00
CA ALA A 433 -24.69 -0.70 11.33
C ALA A 433 -23.17 -0.83 11.57
N LEU A 434 -22.40 -0.81 10.47
CA LEU A 434 -20.96 -1.05 10.45
C LEU A 434 -20.17 0.21 10.12
N GLN A 435 -18.90 0.23 10.53
CA GLN A 435 -17.96 1.27 10.11
C GLN A 435 -17.77 1.27 8.58
N PHE A 436 -17.35 2.42 8.07
CA PHE A 436 -16.97 2.61 6.67
C PHE A 436 -15.82 3.62 6.59
N GLY A 437 -14.98 3.46 5.59
CA GLY A 437 -13.92 4.40 5.25
C GLY A 437 -14.44 5.45 4.27
N LEU A 438 -13.97 6.69 4.42
CA LEU A 438 -14.16 7.77 3.45
C LEU A 438 -12.79 8.38 3.16
N VAL A 439 -12.39 8.35 1.89
CA VAL A 439 -11.10 8.86 1.44
C VAL A 439 -11.32 9.93 0.38
N VAL A 440 -10.88 11.15 0.64
CA VAL A 440 -10.89 12.22 -0.37
C VAL A 440 -9.59 12.16 -1.18
N MET A 441 -9.68 11.59 -2.39
CA MET A 441 -8.54 11.35 -3.27
C MET A 441 -8.03 12.64 -3.91
N SER A 442 -8.93 13.55 -4.27
CA SER A 442 -8.61 14.85 -4.87
C SER A 442 -9.72 15.86 -4.59
N THR A 443 -9.64 17.06 -5.18
CA THR A 443 -10.74 18.04 -5.15
C THR A 443 -11.97 17.57 -5.94
N THR A 444 -11.85 16.51 -6.74
CA THR A 444 -12.90 16.00 -7.64
C THR A 444 -13.31 14.56 -7.36
N ARG A 445 -12.51 13.77 -6.65
CA ARG A 445 -12.79 12.35 -6.40
C ARG A 445 -12.75 12.00 -4.91
N ALA A 446 -13.73 11.23 -4.47
CA ALA A 446 -13.74 10.56 -3.18
C ALA A 446 -14.09 9.07 -3.34
N VAL A 447 -13.61 8.26 -2.40
CA VAL A 447 -13.89 6.83 -2.34
C VAL A 447 -14.53 6.50 -0.99
N VAL A 448 -15.60 5.73 -1.02
CA VAL A 448 -16.19 5.11 0.17
C VAL A 448 -15.93 3.62 0.12
N VAL A 449 -15.43 3.06 1.22
CA VAL A 449 -15.31 1.61 1.40
C VAL A 449 -16.24 1.23 2.54
N THR A 450 -17.24 0.40 2.27
CA THR A 450 -18.22 -0.04 3.27
C THR A 450 -18.39 -1.55 3.25
N ALA A 451 -18.60 -2.14 4.41
CA ALA A 451 -19.12 -3.50 4.49
C ALA A 451 -20.55 -3.56 3.95
N VAL A 452 -20.91 -4.72 3.38
CA VAL A 452 -22.25 -4.99 2.84
C VAL A 452 -22.74 -6.38 3.28
N ASP A 453 -23.96 -6.72 2.89
CA ASP A 453 -24.55 -8.04 3.18
C ASP A 453 -23.77 -9.16 2.48
N ARG A 454 -23.25 -10.08 3.31
CA ARG A 454 -22.39 -11.21 2.93
C ARG A 454 -23.03 -12.17 1.94
N THR A 455 -24.35 -12.17 1.81
CA THR A 455 -25.07 -12.92 0.76
C THR A 455 -24.59 -12.51 -0.63
N TYR A 456 -24.23 -11.24 -0.80
CA TYR A 456 -23.83 -10.66 -2.09
C TYR A 456 -22.32 -10.51 -2.19
N ALA A 457 -21.71 -9.85 -1.19
CA ALA A 457 -20.28 -9.58 -1.11
C ALA A 457 -19.91 -9.20 0.33
N ASP A 458 -18.63 -9.02 0.63
CA ASP A 458 -18.22 -8.57 1.96
C ASP A 458 -18.01 -7.05 2.01
N LEU A 459 -17.47 -6.47 0.93
CA LEU A 459 -17.19 -5.04 0.79
C LEU A 459 -17.79 -4.46 -0.49
N MET A 460 -18.20 -3.19 -0.42
CA MET A 460 -18.49 -2.34 -1.56
C MET A 460 -17.55 -1.13 -1.55
N ILE A 461 -16.89 -0.90 -2.68
CA ILE A 461 -16.10 0.29 -2.94
C ILE A 461 -16.88 1.18 -3.90
N SER A 462 -17.16 2.42 -3.48
CA SER A 462 -17.91 3.41 -4.26
C SER A 462 -16.99 4.58 -4.61
N LEU A 463 -16.78 4.82 -5.91
CA LEU A 463 -16.10 5.99 -6.42
C LEU A 463 -17.12 7.09 -6.68
N VAL A 464 -16.86 8.28 -6.14
CA VAL A 464 -17.79 9.42 -6.13
C VAL A 464 -17.10 10.66 -6.70
N ASP A 465 -17.76 11.33 -7.64
CA ASP A 465 -17.41 12.67 -8.08
C ASP A 465 -17.89 13.69 -7.04
N ILE A 466 -16.98 14.54 -6.61
CA ILE A 466 -17.20 15.61 -5.63
C ILE A 466 -16.80 16.98 -6.18
N SER A 467 -16.63 17.12 -7.49
CA SER A 467 -16.25 18.37 -8.16
C SER A 467 -17.36 19.43 -8.09
N GLY A 468 -18.62 19.03 -8.26
CA GLY A 468 -19.80 19.91 -8.28
C GLY A 468 -20.34 20.32 -6.90
N SER A 469 -21.62 20.71 -6.83
CA SER A 469 -22.32 21.05 -5.58
C SER A 469 -22.94 19.83 -4.89
N SER A 470 -23.22 18.77 -5.64
CA SER A 470 -23.76 17.49 -5.15
C SER A 470 -22.75 16.38 -5.44
N PRO A 471 -22.52 15.42 -4.53
CA PRO A 471 -21.78 14.22 -4.89
C PRO A 471 -22.54 13.39 -5.95
N VAL A 472 -21.81 12.75 -6.86
CA VAL A 472 -22.38 11.87 -7.89
C VAL A 472 -21.66 10.54 -7.87
N LEU A 473 -22.41 9.43 -7.82
CA LEU A 473 -21.81 8.10 -7.91
C LEU A 473 -21.28 7.86 -9.32
N LEU A 474 -19.99 7.56 -9.44
CA LEU A 474 -19.36 7.20 -10.70
C LEU A 474 -19.35 5.68 -10.89
N ARG A 475 -18.97 4.93 -9.86
CA ARG A 475 -18.80 3.48 -9.97
C ARG A 475 -18.90 2.78 -8.63
N ASN A 476 -19.38 1.54 -8.65
CA ASN A 476 -19.30 0.60 -7.54
C ASN A 476 -18.51 -0.65 -7.94
N LYS A 477 -17.82 -1.24 -6.96
CA LYS A 477 -17.21 -2.56 -7.07
C LYS A 477 -17.49 -3.36 -5.81
N LEU A 478 -18.02 -4.56 -5.98
CA LEU A 478 -18.25 -5.52 -4.90
C LEU A 478 -17.08 -6.49 -4.81
N ILE A 479 -16.64 -6.78 -3.57
CA ILE A 479 -15.48 -7.63 -3.30
C ILE A 479 -15.82 -8.63 -2.20
N ARG A 480 -15.38 -9.87 -2.38
CA ARG A 480 -15.36 -10.88 -1.32
C ARG A 480 -13.99 -10.90 -0.68
N VAL A 481 -13.95 -10.70 0.62
CA VAL A 481 -12.72 -10.73 1.44
C VAL A 481 -12.71 -11.92 2.40
N GLY A 482 -13.69 -12.81 2.31
CA GLY A 482 -13.79 -13.96 3.20
C GLY A 482 -14.11 -13.55 4.63
N ALA A 483 -14.87 -12.47 4.81
CA ALA A 483 -15.29 -12.03 6.13
C ALA A 483 -15.96 -13.19 6.89
N ASN A 484 -15.78 -13.31 8.20
CA ASN A 484 -16.50 -14.30 9.02
C ASN A 484 -17.65 -13.69 9.83
N GLY A 485 -17.82 -12.38 9.78
CA GLY A 485 -18.82 -11.66 10.54
C GLY A 485 -18.92 -10.20 10.13
N SER A 486 -19.27 -9.35 11.08
CA SER A 486 -19.28 -7.89 10.91
C SER A 486 -17.86 -7.35 10.79
N LEU A 487 -17.61 -6.55 9.75
CA LEU A 487 -16.31 -5.91 9.54
C LEU A 487 -16.28 -4.53 10.21
N ASP A 488 -15.26 -4.30 11.02
CA ASP A 488 -14.82 -2.95 11.41
C ASP A 488 -13.79 -2.50 10.40
N LEU A 489 -13.96 -1.33 9.80
CA LEU A 489 -13.19 -0.92 8.62
C LEU A 489 -12.80 0.54 8.67
N ASP A 490 -11.58 0.81 8.23
CA ASP A 490 -11.08 2.16 7.98
C ASP A 490 -10.25 2.22 6.70
N ALA A 491 -10.02 3.44 6.20
CA ALA A 491 -9.25 3.64 4.98
C ALA A 491 -8.48 4.95 4.97
N ALA A 492 -7.29 4.94 4.37
CA ALA A 492 -6.39 6.09 4.29
C ALA A 492 -5.92 6.32 2.85
N LYS A 493 -5.78 7.60 2.47
CA LYS A 493 -5.24 8.01 1.17
C LYS A 493 -3.72 7.79 1.15
N LEU A 494 -3.22 7.07 0.16
CA LEU A 494 -1.77 6.94 -0.08
C LEU A 494 -1.27 8.04 -1.00
N ASP A 495 -1.97 8.25 -2.12
CA ASP A 495 -1.67 9.30 -3.10
C ASP A 495 -2.95 9.71 -3.85
N ALA A 496 -2.81 10.39 -5.00
CA ALA A 496 -3.95 10.87 -5.79
C ALA A 496 -4.84 9.74 -6.36
N ASN A 497 -4.27 8.56 -6.56
CA ASN A 497 -4.89 7.42 -7.25
C ASN A 497 -4.93 6.15 -6.41
N ASN A 498 -4.16 6.06 -5.32
CA ASN A 498 -4.12 4.89 -4.45
C ASN A 498 -4.62 5.22 -3.04
N LEU A 499 -5.39 4.30 -2.46
CA LEU A 499 -5.74 4.28 -1.05
C LEU A 499 -5.45 2.89 -0.46
N TYR A 500 -5.33 2.85 0.86
CA TYR A 500 -5.26 1.63 1.65
C TYR A 500 -6.56 1.47 2.44
N ALA A 501 -7.12 0.26 2.47
CA ALA A 501 -8.24 -0.09 3.32
C ALA A 501 -7.82 -1.24 4.25
N THR A 502 -8.22 -1.17 5.52
CA THR A 502 -8.00 -2.22 6.53
C THR A 502 -9.30 -2.58 7.21
N TRP A 503 -9.45 -3.83 7.61
CA TRP A 503 -10.62 -4.29 8.36
C TRP A 503 -10.30 -5.42 9.32
N THR A 504 -11.10 -5.54 10.38
CA THR A 504 -11.09 -6.72 11.25
C THR A 504 -12.04 -7.79 10.72
N GLY A 505 -11.69 -9.07 10.89
CA GLY A 505 -12.66 -10.17 10.76
C GLY A 505 -12.74 -10.84 9.40
N GLY A 506 -11.73 -10.69 8.55
CA GLY A 506 -11.53 -11.56 7.38
C GLY A 506 -11.01 -12.96 7.75
N GLY A 507 -10.81 -13.79 6.73
CA GLY A 507 -10.87 -15.26 6.78
C GLY A 507 -10.31 -15.95 8.02
N SER A 508 -9.11 -15.57 8.50
CA SER A 508 -8.43 -16.24 9.61
C SER A 508 -8.57 -15.56 10.98
N LEU A 509 -9.41 -14.51 11.09
CA LEU A 509 -9.43 -13.55 12.21
C LEU A 509 -8.12 -12.74 12.32
N GLY A 510 -8.21 -11.47 12.73
CA GLY A 510 -7.11 -10.50 12.59
C GLY A 510 -7.56 -9.20 11.93
N THR A 511 -6.59 -8.34 11.65
CA THR A 511 -6.72 -7.28 10.65
C THR A 511 -6.17 -7.75 9.32
N ASP A 512 -6.90 -7.46 8.26
CA ASP A 512 -6.48 -7.66 6.88
C ASP A 512 -6.53 -6.31 6.15
N GLY A 513 -5.83 -6.19 5.03
CA GLY A 513 -5.83 -4.95 4.27
C GLY A 513 -5.67 -5.16 2.76
N MET A 514 -5.98 -4.12 1.99
CA MET A 514 -5.73 -4.10 0.55
C MET A 514 -5.42 -2.69 0.06
N LYS A 515 -4.59 -2.61 -0.99
CA LYS A 515 -4.40 -1.40 -1.80
C LYS A 515 -5.55 -1.32 -2.81
N ILE A 516 -6.17 -0.15 -2.95
CA ILE A 516 -7.18 0.10 -3.98
C ILE A 516 -6.66 1.22 -4.88
N LYS A 517 -6.64 0.97 -6.18
CA LYS A 517 -6.24 1.94 -7.20
C LYS A 517 -7.46 2.43 -7.98
N ILE A 518 -7.55 3.74 -8.11
CA ILE A 518 -8.47 4.45 -8.99
C ILE A 518 -7.69 4.86 -10.23
N THR A 519 -8.13 4.39 -11.40
CA THR A 519 -7.49 4.77 -12.66
C THR A 519 -8.02 6.10 -13.18
N ASP A 520 -7.33 6.69 -14.14
CA ASP A 520 -7.72 7.96 -14.73
C ASP A 520 -9.09 7.88 -15.44
N ASP A 521 -9.47 6.71 -15.94
CA ASP A 521 -10.78 6.38 -16.54
C ASP A 521 -11.83 5.87 -15.52
N ASP A 522 -11.67 6.23 -14.24
CA ASP A 522 -12.62 5.95 -13.15
C ASP A 522 -12.87 4.46 -12.89
N GLN A 523 -11.90 3.58 -13.18
CA GLN A 523 -11.97 2.16 -12.80
C GLN A 523 -11.50 1.96 -11.36
N ILE A 524 -12.10 0.98 -10.69
CA ILE A 524 -11.69 0.54 -9.35
C ILE A 524 -10.93 -0.77 -9.49
N ILE A 525 -9.62 -0.73 -9.29
CA ILE A 525 -8.75 -1.90 -9.26
C ILE A 525 -8.45 -2.22 -7.79
N ALA A 526 -8.94 -3.36 -7.33
CA ALA A 526 -8.63 -3.86 -6.00
C ALA A 526 -7.37 -4.72 -6.08
N GLY A 527 -6.41 -4.44 -5.20
CA GLY A 527 -5.21 -5.24 -5.02
C GLY A 527 -5.51 -6.58 -4.36
N GLU A 528 -4.46 -7.36 -4.17
CA GLU A 528 -4.52 -8.59 -3.40
C GLU A 528 -4.80 -8.29 -1.92
N ILE A 529 -5.51 -9.19 -1.24
CA ILE A 529 -5.79 -9.06 0.19
C ILE A 529 -4.57 -9.55 0.97
N ALA A 530 -4.00 -8.66 1.76
CA ALA A 530 -2.99 -9.00 2.75
C ALA A 530 -3.68 -9.44 4.03
N GLU A 531 -3.70 -10.75 4.26
CA GLU A 531 -4.28 -11.33 5.48
C GLU A 531 -3.31 -11.24 6.67
N LYS A 532 -3.87 -11.17 7.88
CA LYS A 532 -3.14 -11.25 9.15
C LYS A 532 -2.05 -10.19 9.28
N ILE A 533 -2.38 -8.95 8.93
CA ILE A 533 -1.55 -7.79 9.24
C ILE A 533 -1.33 -7.74 10.75
N GLU A 534 -2.38 -7.96 11.54
CA GLU A 534 -2.30 -8.34 12.95
C GLU A 534 -3.15 -9.60 13.20
N GLU A 535 -2.65 -10.54 13.98
CA GLU A 535 -3.27 -11.86 14.12
C GLU A 535 -4.36 -11.92 15.20
N LYS A 536 -5.41 -12.73 14.96
CA LYS A 536 -6.36 -13.19 16.00
C LYS A 536 -7.15 -12.08 16.70
N ILE A 537 -7.44 -11.01 15.99
CA ILE A 537 -8.37 -9.96 16.43
C ILE A 537 -9.80 -10.43 16.11
N GLU A 538 -10.67 -10.42 17.11
CA GLU A 538 -12.08 -10.79 16.86
C GLU A 538 -12.80 -9.70 16.07
N ALA A 539 -13.73 -10.11 15.21
CA ALA A 539 -14.53 -9.25 14.36
C ALA A 539 -15.53 -8.43 15.20
N SER A 540 -15.23 -7.15 15.43
CA SER A 540 -16.12 -6.24 16.17
C SER A 540 -15.76 -4.78 15.93
N ASN A 541 -16.76 -3.91 16.02
CA ASN A 541 -16.62 -2.48 15.73
C ASN A 541 -15.67 -1.76 16.69
N ASN A 542 -15.07 -0.67 16.20
CA ASN A 542 -14.28 0.29 16.98
C ASN A 542 -12.93 -0.26 17.49
N ARG A 543 -12.32 -1.19 16.75
CA ARG A 543 -11.09 -1.90 17.08
C ARG A 543 -9.93 -1.61 16.13
N VAL A 544 -10.16 -1.04 14.94
CA VAL A 544 -9.11 -0.70 13.98
C VAL A 544 -9.26 0.73 13.45
N ALA A 545 -8.13 1.39 13.21
CA ALA A 545 -8.05 2.64 12.46
C ALA A 545 -6.71 2.72 11.73
N CYS A 546 -6.64 3.50 10.65
CA CYS A 546 -5.40 3.66 9.89
C CYS A 546 -5.18 5.08 9.39
N ALA A 547 -3.91 5.43 9.20
CA ALA A 547 -3.52 6.72 8.64
C ALA A 547 -2.23 6.57 7.82
N ALA A 548 -2.18 7.18 6.64
CA ALA A 548 -1.02 7.07 5.75
C ALA A 548 0.06 8.11 6.10
N LEU A 549 1.26 7.65 6.42
CA LEU A 549 2.45 8.49 6.63
C LEU A 549 2.89 9.14 5.32
N ASP A 550 2.90 8.34 4.26
CA ASP A 550 3.21 8.72 2.90
C ASP A 550 2.56 7.71 1.92
N SER A 551 2.97 7.71 0.66
CA SER A 551 2.43 6.80 -0.37
C SER A 551 2.84 5.34 -0.20
N ALA A 552 3.81 5.04 0.66
CA ALA A 552 4.41 3.72 0.86
C ALA A 552 4.31 3.21 2.31
N HIS A 553 3.83 4.03 3.26
CA HIS A 553 3.76 3.65 4.66
C HIS A 553 2.41 4.04 5.27
N VAL A 554 1.77 3.09 5.95
CA VAL A 554 0.54 3.30 6.72
C VAL A 554 0.79 2.92 8.17
N ILE A 555 0.35 3.77 9.09
CA ILE A 555 0.19 3.41 10.50
C ILE A 555 -1.18 2.76 10.65
N GLU A 556 -1.19 1.48 10.98
CA GLU A 556 -2.38 0.74 11.40
C GLU A 556 -2.36 0.62 12.92
N VAL A 557 -3.45 1.04 13.56
CA VAL A 557 -3.63 0.92 15.01
C VAL A 557 -4.81 0.01 15.25
N CYS A 558 -4.63 -0.99 16.09
CA CYS A 558 -5.70 -1.92 16.40
C CYS A 558 -5.66 -2.42 17.84
N ARG A 559 -6.80 -2.94 18.29
CA ARG A 559 -6.92 -3.77 19.48
C ARG A 559 -6.45 -5.19 19.14
N ASN A 560 -5.31 -5.61 19.67
CA ASN A 560 -4.73 -6.92 19.37
C ASN A 560 -5.51 -8.08 20.05
N LYS A 561 -5.03 -9.31 19.82
CA LYS A 561 -5.58 -10.55 20.40
C LYS A 561 -5.65 -10.54 21.93
N ASP A 562 -4.69 -9.87 22.58
CA ASP A 562 -4.60 -9.76 24.04
C ASP A 562 -5.42 -8.58 24.56
N THR A 563 -6.25 -7.99 23.69
CA THR A 563 -7.10 -6.83 23.91
C THR A 563 -6.39 -5.48 23.96
N TYR A 564 -5.07 -5.46 23.85
CA TYR A 564 -4.26 -4.27 24.04
C TYR A 564 -4.23 -3.38 22.80
N LEU A 565 -3.98 -2.09 23.01
CA LEU A 565 -3.70 -1.18 21.91
C LEU A 565 -2.33 -1.55 21.32
N SER A 566 -2.31 -1.77 20.00
CA SER A 566 -1.11 -2.06 19.25
C SER A 566 -1.05 -1.21 17.99
N VAL A 567 0.16 -0.89 17.57
CA VAL A 567 0.42 -0.14 16.35
C VAL A 567 1.41 -0.91 15.48
N LYS A 568 1.19 -0.88 14.16
CA LYS A 568 2.10 -1.46 13.17
C LYS A 568 2.26 -0.49 12.02
N THR A 569 3.49 -0.36 11.52
CA THR A 569 3.73 0.25 10.22
C THR A 569 3.62 -0.81 9.14
N VAL A 570 2.64 -0.62 8.26
CA VAL A 570 2.41 -1.42 7.06
C VAL A 570 3.14 -0.73 5.91
N GLU A 571 4.11 -1.43 5.30
CA GLU A 571 4.78 -0.94 4.10
C GLU A 571 3.99 -1.39 2.86
N ILE A 572 3.83 -0.48 1.91
CA ILE A 572 3.07 -0.68 0.68
C ILE A 572 4.02 -0.44 -0.48
N ALA A 573 4.04 -1.36 -1.44
CA ALA A 573 4.81 -1.18 -2.65
C ALA A 573 4.34 0.06 -3.41
N ALA A 574 5.30 0.79 -4.00
CA ALA A 574 5.02 1.97 -4.82
C ALA A 574 4.11 1.65 -6.00
#